data_AF-A0A5C6YL48-F1
#
_entry.id   AF-A0A5C6YL48-F1
#
_cell.length_a   1.000
_cell.length_b   1.000
_cell.length_c   1.000
_cell.angle_alpha   90.00
_cell.angle_beta   90.00
_cell.angle_gamma   90.00
#
_symmetry.space_group_name_H-M   'P 1'
#
loop_
_entity.id
_entity.type
_entity.pdbx_description
1 polymer ?
#
loop_
_entity_poly.entity_id
_entity_poly.type
_entity_poly.pdbx_seq_one_letter_code
_entity_poly.pdbx_strand_id
1 'polypeptide(L)'
;VVQALKAQQPGREVVLVSKDINMRIKARALGLPAEDYRNDKTLEDSDLLYTGVQALPADFWERHGKTMESWQQGGTTFYRISGPLVPTLLVNQLIYLEAPGAAPLYAKVQEITGKTAVLRTLKDYGHQKHSVWGVTARNREQNFALNLLMDPDCDFVTLTGSAGTGKTL
;
A
#
# COMPACT_ATOMS: atom_id res chain seq x y z
N VAL A 1 22.38 29.66 25.28
CA VAL A 1 21.35 30.20 24.36
C VAL A 1 20.00 30.32 25.05
N VAL A 2 19.31 29.22 25.39
CA VAL A 2 17.97 29.26 26.06
C VAL A 2 17.97 30.11 27.35
N GLN A 3 18.96 29.92 28.23
CA GLN A 3 19.11 30.70 29.45
C GLN A 3 19.29 32.20 29.19
N ALA A 4 20.06 32.57 28.16
CA ALA A 4 20.30 33.96 27.80
C ALA A 4 19.02 34.62 27.25
N LEU A 5 18.26 33.89 26.43
CA LEU A 5 16.95 34.34 25.94
C LEU A 5 15.94 34.52 27.07
N LYS A 6 15.91 33.63 28.06
CA LYS A 6 15.06 33.77 29.25
C LYS A 6 15.38 35.04 30.04
N ALA A 7 16.67 35.38 30.17
CA ALA A 7 17.09 36.62 30.83
C ALA A 7 16.73 37.88 30.01
N GLN A 8 16.79 37.80 28.68
CA GLN A 8 16.45 38.93 27.78
C GLN A 8 14.94 39.13 27.61
N GLN A 9 14.12 38.12 27.89
CA GLN A 9 12.66 38.13 27.67
C GLN A 9 11.90 37.73 28.95
N PRO A 10 12.00 38.49 30.06
CA PRO A 10 11.45 38.09 31.36
C PRO A 10 9.91 37.98 31.38
N GLY A 11 9.22 38.62 30.44
CA GLY A 11 7.75 38.53 30.30
C GLY A 11 7.26 37.42 29.38
N ARG A 12 8.15 36.58 28.83
CA ARG A 12 7.79 35.49 27.91
C ARG A 12 8.37 34.18 28.38
N GLU A 13 7.56 33.12 28.29
CA GLU A 13 8.04 31.78 28.50
C GLU A 13 8.98 31.36 27.36
N VAL A 14 10.13 30.78 27.71
CA VAL A 14 11.14 30.32 26.75
C VAL A 14 11.33 28.82 26.94
N VAL A 15 10.91 28.04 25.95
CA VAL A 15 10.98 26.56 25.94
C VAL A 15 11.97 26.08 24.88
N LEU A 16 12.80 25.09 25.23
CA LEU A 16 13.68 24.42 24.28
C LEU A 16 12.90 23.32 23.55
N VAL A 17 12.68 23.47 22.24
CA VAL A 17 12.14 22.41 21.39
C VAL A 17 13.29 21.77 20.60
N SER A 18 13.48 20.46 20.71
CA SER A 18 14.55 19.72 20.02
C SER A 18 14.10 18.29 19.73
N LYS A 19 14.70 17.60 18.74
CA LYS A 19 14.60 16.14 18.53
C LYS A 19 15.62 15.33 19.35
N ASP A 20 16.68 15.98 19.84
CA ASP A 20 17.76 15.33 20.59
C ASP A 20 17.35 15.13 22.06
N ILE A 21 17.29 13.86 22.49
CA ILE A 21 16.90 13.49 23.86
C ILE A 21 17.91 13.97 24.91
N ASN A 22 19.21 13.92 24.62
CA ASN A 22 20.26 14.32 25.55
C ASN A 22 20.23 15.83 25.79
N MET A 23 19.94 16.62 24.75
CA MET A 23 19.72 18.06 24.87
C MET A 23 18.54 18.39 25.77
N ARG A 24 17.41 17.69 25.60
CA ARG A 24 16.22 17.91 26.45
C ARG A 24 16.45 17.49 27.89
N ILE A 25 17.17 16.39 28.13
CA ILE A 25 17.54 15.94 29.48
C ILE A 25 18.44 16.99 30.16
N LYS A 26 19.47 17.48 29.47
CA LYS A 26 20.36 18.53 29.99
C LYS A 26 19.61 19.83 30.31
N ALA A 27 18.70 20.25 29.43
CA ALA A 27 17.89 21.44 29.66
C ALA A 27 16.99 21.29 30.89
N ARG A 28 16.30 20.15 31.05
CA ARG A 28 15.47 19.86 32.23
C ARG A 28 16.30 19.82 33.52
N ALA A 29 17.50 19.23 33.48
CA ALA A 29 18.42 19.22 34.62
C ALA A 29 18.86 20.64 35.04
N LEU A 30 18.87 21.60 34.10
CA LEU A 30 19.16 23.01 34.35
C LEU A 30 17.90 23.85 34.68
N GLY A 31 16.75 23.22 34.89
CA GLY A 31 15.48 23.92 35.17
C GLY A 31 14.93 24.70 33.98
N LEU A 32 15.39 24.38 32.76
CA LEU A 32 14.90 24.97 31.52
C LEU A 32 13.80 24.07 30.96
N PRO A 33 12.59 24.60 30.72
CA PRO A 33 11.52 23.81 30.12
C PRO A 33 11.95 23.35 28.71
N ALA A 34 11.74 22.06 28.43
CA ALA A 34 12.14 21.45 27.18
C ALA A 34 11.10 20.42 26.70
N GLU A 35 10.77 20.54 25.42
CA GLU A 35 9.76 19.76 24.73
C GLU A 35 10.35 18.98 23.56
N ASP A 36 9.74 17.83 23.28
CA ASP A 36 10.06 17.05 22.10
C ASP A 36 9.47 17.72 20.85
N TYR A 37 10.26 17.78 19.79
CA TYR A 37 9.79 18.30 18.50
C TYR A 37 8.83 17.29 17.86
N ARG A 38 7.53 17.57 17.89
CA ARG A 38 6.45 16.67 17.43
C ARG A 38 5.99 16.89 15.99
N ASN A 39 6.74 17.60 15.16
CA ASN A 39 6.34 17.86 13.77
C ASN A 39 6.47 16.61 12.85
N ASP A 40 7.00 15.51 13.37
CA ASP A 40 7.02 14.19 12.69
C ASP A 40 5.71 13.40 12.87
N LYS A 41 4.70 13.95 13.57
CA LYS A 41 3.33 13.49 13.35
C LYS A 41 2.81 14.07 12.04
N THR A 42 3.45 13.68 10.93
CA THR A 42 2.75 13.65 9.65
C THR A 42 1.49 12.85 9.90
N LEU A 43 0.35 13.48 9.57
CA LEU A 43 -1.01 12.98 9.73
C LEU A 43 -1.07 11.45 9.62
N GLU A 44 -1.83 10.81 10.50
CA GLU A 44 -2.16 9.38 10.50
C GLU A 44 -3.00 8.96 9.26
N ASP A 45 -2.82 9.67 8.13
CA ASP A 45 -3.52 9.54 6.86
C ASP A 45 -2.88 8.47 5.96
N SER A 46 -2.11 7.52 6.52
CA SER A 46 -1.72 6.33 5.77
C SER A 46 -2.94 5.57 5.26
N ASP A 47 -4.06 5.70 5.96
CA ASP A 47 -5.36 5.11 5.62
C ASP A 47 -6.08 5.87 4.49
N LEU A 48 -5.68 7.12 4.19
CA LEU A 48 -6.16 7.87 3.02
C LEU A 48 -5.33 7.60 1.76
N LEU A 49 -4.18 6.93 1.89
CA LEU A 49 -3.35 6.60 0.74
C LEU A 49 -4.03 5.50 -0.09
N TYR A 50 -3.92 5.65 -1.40
CA TYR A 50 -4.32 4.61 -2.33
C TYR A 50 -3.57 3.32 -2.03
N THR A 51 -4.31 2.25 -1.72
CA THR A 51 -3.76 0.97 -1.26
C THR A 51 -3.21 0.09 -2.39
N GLY A 52 -3.47 0.46 -3.65
CA GLY A 52 -3.13 -0.38 -4.81
C GLY A 52 -4.05 -1.60 -4.99
N VAL A 53 -5.03 -1.79 -4.11
CA VAL A 53 -5.89 -2.98 -4.07
C VAL A 53 -7.36 -2.58 -4.02
N GLN A 54 -8.22 -3.29 -4.77
CA GLN A 54 -9.66 -3.12 -4.71
C GLN A 54 -10.41 -4.46 -4.62
N ALA A 55 -11.26 -4.58 -3.62
CA ALA A 55 -12.22 -5.68 -3.52
C ALA A 55 -13.32 -5.50 -4.58
N LEU A 56 -13.62 -6.57 -5.30
CA LEU A 56 -14.72 -6.63 -6.25
C LEU A 56 -16.03 -6.97 -5.52
N PRO A 57 -17.17 -6.40 -5.94
CA PRO A 57 -18.46 -6.74 -5.36
C PRO A 57 -18.85 -8.19 -5.68
N ALA A 58 -19.65 -8.82 -4.82
CA ALA A 58 -20.06 -10.21 -4.97
C ALA A 58 -20.77 -10.50 -6.31
N ASP A 59 -21.48 -9.51 -6.85
CA ASP A 59 -22.18 -9.58 -8.14
C ASP A 59 -21.31 -9.20 -9.34
N PHE A 60 -19.98 -9.17 -9.17
CA PHE A 60 -19.03 -8.79 -10.22
C PHE A 60 -19.25 -9.58 -11.51
N TRP A 61 -19.32 -10.91 -11.43
CA TRP A 61 -19.52 -11.77 -12.59
C TRP A 61 -20.91 -11.62 -13.22
N GLU A 62 -21.94 -11.32 -12.44
CA GLU A 62 -23.28 -11.07 -12.98
C GLU A 62 -23.34 -9.78 -13.79
N ARG A 63 -22.67 -8.72 -13.30
CA ARG A 63 -22.63 -7.40 -13.95
C ARG A 63 -21.70 -7.33 -15.16
N HIS A 64 -20.63 -8.11 -15.17
CA HIS A 64 -19.56 -8.00 -16.17
C HIS A 64 -19.38 -9.26 -17.05
N GLY A 65 -19.97 -10.39 -16.67
CA GLY A 65 -19.74 -11.68 -17.34
C GLY A 65 -20.40 -11.83 -18.71
N LYS A 66 -21.48 -11.09 -19.00
CA LYS A 66 -22.25 -11.24 -20.26
C LYS A 66 -21.46 -10.89 -21.52
N THR A 67 -20.57 -9.91 -21.43
CA THR A 67 -19.72 -9.44 -22.52
C THR A 67 -18.24 -9.73 -22.25
N MET A 68 -17.96 -10.59 -21.26
CA MET A 68 -16.61 -10.92 -20.87
C MET A 68 -15.99 -11.85 -21.90
N GLU A 69 -14.81 -11.47 -22.38
CA GLU A 69 -13.95 -12.37 -23.17
C GLU A 69 -12.86 -12.92 -22.26
N SER A 70 -12.53 -14.21 -22.40
CA SER A 70 -11.38 -14.81 -21.74
C SER A 70 -10.45 -15.47 -22.75
N TRP A 71 -9.15 -15.34 -22.52
CA TRP A 71 -8.13 -16.02 -23.32
C TRP A 71 -6.92 -16.38 -22.47
N GLN A 72 -6.06 -17.26 -22.99
CA GLN A 72 -4.79 -17.61 -22.38
C GLN A 72 -3.63 -17.11 -23.24
N GLN A 73 -2.62 -16.54 -22.60
CA GLN A 73 -1.39 -16.10 -23.25
C GLN A 73 -0.23 -16.35 -22.28
N GLY A 74 0.80 -17.06 -22.73
CA GLY A 74 1.98 -17.36 -21.90
C GLY A 74 1.65 -18.14 -20.61
N GLY A 75 0.61 -18.98 -20.63
CA GLY A 75 0.15 -19.72 -19.44
C GLY A 75 -0.59 -18.88 -18.40
N THR A 76 -0.89 -17.61 -18.72
CA THR A 76 -1.68 -16.72 -17.88
C THR A 76 -3.05 -16.49 -18.51
N THR A 77 -4.09 -16.45 -17.69
CA THR A 77 -5.45 -16.17 -18.14
C THR A 77 -5.71 -14.67 -18.09
N PHE A 78 -6.36 -14.16 -19.13
CA PHE A 78 -6.78 -12.79 -19.25
C PHE A 78 -8.30 -12.71 -19.39
N TYR A 79 -8.87 -11.64 -18.85
CA TYR A 79 -10.29 -11.32 -19.00
C TYR A 79 -10.42 -9.89 -19.53
N ARG A 80 -11.21 -9.70 -20.59
CA ARG A 80 -11.65 -8.37 -21.00
C ARG A 80 -13.06 -8.17 -20.47
N ILE A 81 -13.23 -7.13 -19.66
CA ILE A 81 -14.52 -6.77 -19.07
C ILE A 81 -14.98 -5.40 -19.58
N SER A 82 -16.29 -5.22 -19.61
CA SER A 82 -16.94 -3.92 -19.78
C SER A 82 -17.99 -3.76 -18.69
N GLY A 83 -18.23 -2.55 -18.21
CA GLY A 83 -19.30 -2.32 -17.23
C GLY A 83 -19.07 -1.10 -16.34
N PRO A 84 -19.97 -0.88 -15.38
CA PRO A 84 -19.95 0.32 -14.53
C PRO A 84 -18.74 0.40 -13.61
N LEU A 85 -18.02 -0.71 -13.39
CA LEU A 85 -16.81 -0.73 -12.56
C LEU A 85 -15.56 -0.24 -13.32
N VAL A 86 -15.53 -0.35 -14.65
CA VAL A 86 -14.32 -0.02 -15.44
C VAL A 86 -13.81 1.41 -15.18
N PRO A 87 -14.65 2.45 -15.10
CA PRO A 87 -14.18 3.81 -14.83
C PRO A 87 -13.55 4.02 -13.45
N THR A 88 -13.75 3.10 -12.50
CA THR A 88 -13.16 3.19 -11.15
C THR A 88 -11.83 2.46 -11.04
N LEU A 89 -11.47 1.64 -12.03
CA LEU A 89 -10.24 0.86 -12.03
C LEU A 89 -9.05 1.71 -12.43
N LEU A 90 -7.86 1.34 -11.94
CA LEU A 90 -6.59 1.96 -12.31
C LEU A 90 -5.67 0.90 -12.92
N VAL A 91 -4.89 1.27 -13.93
CA VAL A 91 -3.82 0.40 -14.45
C VAL A 91 -2.84 0.09 -13.32
N ASN A 92 -2.35 -1.14 -13.27
CA ASN A 92 -1.54 -1.71 -12.19
C ASN A 92 -2.26 -1.93 -10.85
N GLN A 93 -3.56 -1.62 -10.74
CA GLN A 93 -4.35 -1.98 -9.57
C GLN A 93 -4.53 -3.49 -9.47
N LEU A 94 -4.39 -4.01 -8.26
CA LEU A 94 -4.72 -5.38 -7.93
C LEU A 94 -6.19 -5.44 -7.52
N ILE A 95 -6.90 -6.45 -8.01
CA ILE A 95 -8.31 -6.67 -7.71
C ILE A 95 -8.53 -8.09 -7.23
N TYR A 96 -9.51 -8.27 -6.34
CA TYR A 96 -9.86 -9.60 -5.87
C TYR A 96 -11.35 -9.78 -5.64
N LEU A 97 -11.82 -11.00 -5.84
CA LEU A 97 -13.17 -11.44 -5.49
C LEU A 97 -13.06 -12.64 -4.54
N GLU A 98 -13.61 -12.46 -3.35
CA GLU A 98 -13.74 -13.51 -2.33
C GLU A 98 -15.19 -13.47 -1.84
N ALA A 99 -16.09 -14.09 -2.60
CA ALA A 99 -17.52 -14.11 -2.30
C ALA A 99 -18.03 -15.55 -2.15
N PRO A 100 -18.87 -15.86 -1.14
CA PRO A 100 -19.46 -17.19 -1.00
C PRO A 100 -20.24 -17.58 -2.26
N GLY A 101 -19.95 -18.77 -2.81
CA GLY A 101 -20.62 -19.28 -4.01
C GLY A 101 -20.07 -18.75 -5.34
N ALA A 102 -19.13 -17.81 -5.34
CA ALA A 102 -18.41 -17.37 -6.53
C ALA A 102 -17.01 -17.99 -6.59
N ALA A 103 -16.51 -18.25 -7.80
CA ALA A 103 -15.11 -18.62 -7.98
C ALA A 103 -14.21 -17.43 -7.58
N PRO A 104 -13.19 -17.65 -6.74
CA PRO A 104 -12.30 -16.57 -6.34
C PRO A 104 -11.52 -16.05 -7.54
N LEU A 105 -11.32 -14.74 -7.58
CA LEU A 105 -10.52 -14.08 -8.60
C LEU A 105 -9.43 -13.27 -7.91
N TYR A 106 -8.20 -13.38 -8.42
CA TYR A 106 -7.10 -12.48 -8.09
C TYR A 106 -6.48 -12.04 -9.40
N ALA A 107 -6.50 -10.74 -9.69
CA ALA A 107 -6.01 -10.21 -10.96
C ALA A 107 -5.35 -8.84 -10.80
N LYS A 108 -4.56 -8.45 -11.80
CA LYS A 108 -4.02 -7.11 -12.00
C LYS A 108 -4.71 -6.47 -13.20
N VAL A 109 -5.07 -5.20 -13.10
CA VAL A 109 -5.57 -4.41 -14.23
C VAL A 109 -4.39 -4.08 -15.15
N GLN A 110 -4.36 -4.68 -16.34
CA GLN A 110 -3.27 -4.55 -17.31
C GLN A 110 -3.48 -3.35 -18.24
N GLU A 111 -4.71 -3.13 -18.68
CA GLU A 111 -5.04 -2.09 -19.67
C GLU A 111 -6.46 -1.57 -19.42
N ILE A 112 -6.68 -0.28 -19.68
CA ILE A 112 -8.02 0.32 -19.73
C ILE A 112 -8.14 1.08 -21.06
N THR A 113 -9.09 0.67 -21.89
CA THR A 113 -9.36 1.29 -23.19
C THR A 113 -10.84 1.64 -23.29
N GLY A 114 -11.13 2.94 -23.18
CA GLY A 114 -12.50 3.47 -23.19
C GLY A 114 -13.35 2.91 -22.04
N LYS A 115 -14.33 2.07 -22.37
CA LYS A 115 -15.24 1.44 -21.39
C LYS A 115 -14.89 -0.02 -21.09
N THR A 116 -13.71 -0.45 -21.51
CA THR A 116 -13.23 -1.83 -21.31
C THR A 116 -11.94 -1.85 -20.51
N ALA A 117 -11.74 -2.90 -19.73
CA ALA A 117 -10.49 -3.17 -19.03
C ALA A 117 -10.03 -4.60 -19.28
N VAL A 118 -8.72 -4.78 -19.41
CA VAL A 118 -8.07 -6.09 -19.48
C VAL A 118 -7.50 -6.43 -18.10
N LEU A 119 -7.90 -7.57 -17.58
CA LEU A 119 -7.48 -8.11 -16.30
C LEU A 119 -6.57 -9.31 -16.56
N ARG A 120 -5.41 -9.36 -15.91
CA ARG A 120 -4.48 -10.48 -15.95
C ARG A 120 -4.54 -11.23 -14.63
N THR A 121 -4.81 -12.53 -14.64
CA THR A 121 -4.82 -13.33 -13.40
C THR A 121 -3.44 -13.36 -12.75
N LEU A 122 -3.40 -13.32 -11.43
CA LEU A 122 -2.14 -13.39 -10.68
C LEU A 122 -1.59 -14.82 -10.63
N LYS A 123 -0.26 -14.92 -10.59
CA LYS A 123 0.43 -16.17 -10.29
C LYS A 123 0.33 -16.45 -8.80
N ASP A 124 0.04 -17.69 -8.42
CA ASP A 124 -0.03 -18.08 -7.02
C ASP A 124 1.38 -18.31 -6.43
N TYR A 125 1.94 -17.29 -5.79
CA TYR A 125 3.22 -17.41 -5.09
C TYR A 125 3.13 -18.09 -3.71
N GLY A 126 1.94 -18.53 -3.28
CA GLY A 126 1.79 -19.38 -2.08
C GLY A 126 2.25 -20.83 -2.34
N HIS A 127 2.19 -21.27 -3.60
CA HIS A 127 2.60 -22.62 -3.98
C HIS A 127 4.13 -22.76 -4.07
N GLN A 128 4.69 -23.84 -3.53
CA GLN A 128 6.14 -24.05 -3.43
C GLN A 128 6.87 -24.06 -4.79
N LYS A 129 6.22 -24.57 -5.84
CA LYS A 129 6.73 -24.52 -7.23
C LYS A 129 6.90 -23.10 -7.79
N HIS A 130 6.23 -22.12 -7.19
CA HIS A 130 6.30 -20.73 -7.59
C HIS A 130 7.16 -19.88 -6.64
N SER A 131 7.86 -20.51 -5.69
CA SER A 131 8.72 -19.79 -4.74
C SER A 131 9.74 -18.90 -5.46
N VAL A 132 9.97 -17.72 -4.88
CA VAL A 132 10.96 -16.75 -5.34
C VAL A 132 12.10 -16.78 -4.32
N TRP A 133 13.29 -17.21 -4.74
CA TRP A 133 14.45 -17.37 -3.86
C TRP A 133 14.15 -18.16 -2.57
N GLY A 134 13.29 -19.17 -2.66
CA GLY A 134 12.89 -20.00 -1.52
C GLY A 134 11.79 -19.39 -0.63
N VAL A 135 11.28 -18.20 -0.94
CA VAL A 135 10.19 -17.53 -0.24
C VAL A 135 8.87 -17.80 -0.97
N THR A 136 7.83 -18.15 -0.21
CA THR A 136 6.43 -18.23 -0.68
C THR A 136 5.56 -17.20 0.04
N ALA A 137 4.52 -16.75 -0.64
CA ALA A 137 3.50 -15.89 -0.03
C ALA A 137 2.71 -16.65 1.04
N ARG A 138 2.51 -16.03 2.21
CA ARG A 138 1.73 -16.60 3.32
C ARG A 138 0.31 -16.06 3.40
N ASN A 139 0.06 -14.95 2.73
CA ASN A 139 -1.24 -14.29 2.64
C ASN A 139 -1.39 -13.62 1.27
N ARG A 140 -2.58 -13.08 1.01
CA ARG A 140 -2.92 -12.41 -0.25
C ARG A 140 -2.03 -11.21 -0.50
N GLU A 141 -1.76 -10.41 0.52
CA GLU A 141 -0.98 -9.19 0.45
C GLU A 141 0.48 -9.48 0.02
N GLN A 142 1.07 -10.55 0.53
CA GLN A 142 2.39 -11.02 0.09
C GLN A 142 2.37 -11.59 -1.32
N ASN A 143 1.30 -12.30 -1.70
CA ASN A 143 1.14 -12.81 -3.07
C ASN A 143 1.04 -11.65 -4.08
N PHE A 144 0.30 -10.61 -3.71
CA PHE A 144 0.19 -9.35 -4.44
C PHE A 144 1.53 -8.64 -4.59
N ALA A 145 2.27 -8.49 -3.48
CA ALA A 145 3.60 -7.90 -3.50
C ALA A 145 4.55 -8.68 -4.43
N LEU A 146 4.59 -10.01 -4.35
CA LEU A 146 5.42 -10.84 -5.22
C LEU A 146 5.00 -10.73 -6.70
N ASN A 147 3.70 -10.67 -7.00
CA ASN A 147 3.24 -10.45 -8.37
C ASN A 147 3.68 -9.09 -8.92
N LEU A 148 3.72 -8.03 -8.10
CA LEU A 148 4.22 -6.72 -8.52
C LEU A 148 5.75 -6.70 -8.66
N LEU A 149 6.47 -7.25 -7.69
CA LEU A 149 7.94 -7.27 -7.67
C LEU A 149 8.55 -8.12 -8.79
N MET A 150 7.84 -9.17 -9.23
CA MET A 150 8.26 -10.05 -10.31
C MET A 150 7.70 -9.64 -11.68
N ASP A 151 7.02 -8.49 -11.76
CA ASP A 151 6.43 -8.00 -13.01
C ASP A 151 7.45 -7.16 -13.79
N PRO A 152 7.94 -7.62 -14.96
CA PRO A 152 8.90 -6.86 -15.75
C PRO A 152 8.32 -5.56 -16.32
N ASP A 153 6.99 -5.40 -16.36
CA ASP A 153 6.33 -4.18 -16.83
C ASP A 153 6.19 -3.12 -15.72
N CYS A 154 6.65 -3.39 -14.49
CA CYS A 154 6.53 -2.50 -13.35
C CYS A 154 7.91 -2.06 -12.82
N ASP A 155 8.36 -0.88 -13.24
CA ASP A 155 9.70 -0.36 -12.88
C ASP A 155 9.80 0.09 -11.41
N PHE A 156 8.67 0.43 -10.79
CA PHE A 156 8.64 1.01 -9.46
C PHE A 156 7.48 0.47 -8.63
N VAL A 157 7.81 -0.11 -7.48
CA VAL A 157 6.83 -0.67 -6.53
C VAL A 157 7.03 0.00 -5.17
N THR A 158 5.97 0.59 -4.64
CA THR A 158 5.93 1.11 -3.27
C THR A 158 5.21 0.10 -2.37
N LEU A 159 5.90 -0.42 -1.36
CA LEU A 159 5.31 -1.27 -0.33
C LEU A 159 5.26 -0.52 1.00
N THR A 160 4.06 -0.13 1.42
CA THR A 160 3.82 0.52 2.72
C THR A 160 3.23 -0.47 3.72
N GLY A 161 3.35 -0.19 5.01
CA GLY A 161 2.75 -0.99 6.08
C GLY A 161 3.59 -0.99 7.36
N SER A 162 2.97 -1.37 8.47
CA SER A 162 3.59 -1.37 9.81
C SER A 162 4.86 -2.23 9.89
N ALA A 163 5.72 -1.96 10.88
CA ALA A 163 6.90 -2.79 11.13
C ALA A 163 6.49 -4.27 11.35
N GLY A 164 7.29 -5.21 10.82
CA GLY A 164 7.03 -6.65 10.98
C GLY A 164 6.10 -7.30 9.92
N THR A 165 5.58 -6.54 8.94
CA THR A 165 4.70 -7.10 7.88
C THR A 165 5.43 -7.80 6.73
N GLY A 166 6.75 -7.99 6.82
CA GLY A 166 7.54 -8.74 5.83
C GLY A 166 7.95 -7.97 4.57
N LYS A 167 8.05 -6.63 4.63
CA LYS A 167 8.45 -5.78 3.48
C LYS A 167 9.92 -5.91 3.03
N THR A 168 10.81 -6.35 3.92
CA THR A 168 12.28 -6.32 3.71
C THR A 168 12.89 -7.73 3.57
N LEU A 169 12.04 -8.75 3.39
CA LEU A 169 12.48 -10.15 3.45
C LEU A 169 13.37 -10.54 2.27
#